data_AF-A0A1R1IC57-F1
#
_entry.id   AF-A0A1R1IC57-F1
#
_cell.length_a   1.000
_cell.length_b   1.000
_cell.length_c   1.000
_cell.angle_alpha   90.00
_cell.angle_beta   90.00
_cell.angle_gamma   90.00
#
_symmetry.space_group_name_H-M   'P 1'
#
loop_
_entity.id
_entity.type
_entity.pdbx_description
1 polymer ?
#
loop_
_entity_poly.entity_id
_entity_poly.type
_entity_poly.pdbx_seq_one_letter_code
_entity_poly.pdbx_strand_id
1 'polypeptide(L)'
;MAGAEEQYAIRRAVEAGQLKPLSEILGKVQAAHPGKVLDVDLERDASGRRVYEITILKGNGQRAKVLADAVSGAELQHAAGPETPRVPMARVLRSLLARYPGNVLELELKQTVNNRLIYEIQVILQDGRLREFVIDAHSGELIGGEGHRQEVLKRLKPLPEILDLLPARYRGVFQEIELEYDQDGRYFYEIEVRLTDGRVFELDVDAISGKILNGEEIER
;
A
#
# COMPACT_ATOMS: atom_id res chain seq x y z
N MET A 1 -13.13 -14.20 9.18
CA MET A 1 -14.29 -15.00 8.70
C MET A 1 -14.64 -14.75 7.23
N ALA A 2 -14.26 -13.61 6.62
CA ALA A 2 -14.60 -13.27 5.23
C ALA A 2 -14.10 -14.26 4.15
N GLY A 3 -12.87 -14.77 4.25
CA GLY A 3 -12.31 -15.65 3.21
C GLY A 3 -12.97 -17.04 3.07
N ALA A 4 -13.54 -17.58 4.15
CA ALA A 4 -14.19 -18.89 4.13
C ALA A 4 -15.56 -18.85 3.43
N GLU A 5 -16.32 -17.76 3.63
CA GLU A 5 -17.60 -17.55 2.94
C GLU A 5 -17.41 -17.30 1.44
N GLU A 6 -16.37 -16.55 1.08
CA GLU A 6 -16.01 -16.30 -0.31
C GLU A 6 -15.60 -17.59 -1.05
N GLN A 7 -14.75 -18.41 -0.44
CA GLN A 7 -14.38 -19.73 -0.99
C GLN A 7 -15.59 -20.66 -1.17
N TYR A 8 -16.53 -20.65 -0.23
CA TYR A 8 -17.77 -21.42 -0.34
C TYR A 8 -18.63 -20.92 -1.51
N ALA A 9 -18.79 -19.60 -1.65
CA ALA A 9 -19.54 -18.99 -2.75
C ALA A 9 -18.92 -19.26 -4.12
N ILE A 10 -17.58 -19.25 -4.22
CA ILE A 10 -16.84 -19.61 -5.44
C ILE A 10 -17.12 -21.06 -5.81
N ARG A 11 -17.03 -22.00 -4.86
CA ARG A 11 -17.28 -23.42 -5.11
C ARG A 11 -18.71 -23.65 -5.62
N ARG A 12 -19.70 -23.02 -4.99
CA ARG A 12 -21.11 -23.08 -5.42
C ARG A 12 -21.32 -22.51 -6.82
N ALA A 13 -20.63 -21.42 -7.16
CA ALA A 13 -20.71 -20.82 -8.48
C ALA A 13 -20.10 -21.73 -9.57
N VAL A 14 -19.02 -22.46 -9.28
CA VAL A 14 -18.47 -23.49 -10.17
C VAL A 14 -19.44 -24.67 -10.32
N GLU A 15 -19.98 -25.18 -9.21
CA GLU A 15 -20.98 -26.27 -9.20
C GLU A 15 -22.24 -25.92 -10.00
N ALA A 16 -22.67 -24.65 -9.93
CA ALA A 16 -23.82 -24.13 -10.67
C ALA A 16 -23.51 -23.81 -12.15
N GLY A 17 -22.27 -24.03 -12.62
CA GLY A 17 -21.85 -23.73 -13.98
C GLY A 17 -21.74 -22.24 -14.30
N GLN A 18 -21.77 -21.37 -13.27
CA GLN A 18 -21.63 -19.93 -13.40
C GLN A 18 -20.17 -19.52 -13.57
N LEU A 19 -19.23 -20.34 -13.08
CA LEU A 19 -17.79 -20.20 -13.28
C LEU A 19 -17.19 -21.48 -13.85
N LYS A 20 -16.12 -21.33 -14.61
CA LYS A 20 -15.30 -22.45 -15.05
C LYS A 20 -14.47 -23.02 -13.89
N PRO A 21 -14.26 -24.35 -13.83
CA PRO A 21 -13.35 -24.95 -12.88
C PRO A 21 -11.95 -24.38 -13.04
N LEU A 22 -11.31 -24.00 -11.92
CA LEU A 22 -9.97 -23.44 -11.94
C LEU A 22 -8.96 -24.39 -12.63
N SER A 23 -9.11 -25.70 -12.47
CA SER A 23 -8.27 -26.70 -13.15
C SER A 23 -8.36 -26.63 -14.68
N GLU A 24 -9.54 -26.35 -15.24
CA GLU A 24 -9.73 -26.18 -16.69
C GLU A 24 -9.02 -24.92 -17.19
N ILE A 25 -9.11 -23.83 -16.42
CA ILE A 25 -8.46 -22.55 -16.75
C ILE A 25 -6.94 -22.69 -16.67
N LEU A 26 -6.41 -23.24 -15.56
CA LEU A 26 -4.98 -23.46 -15.39
C LEU A 26 -4.40 -24.37 -16.47
N GLY A 27 -5.14 -25.41 -16.89
CA GLY A 27 -4.71 -26.28 -17.98
C GLY A 27 -4.53 -25.53 -19.30
N LYS A 28 -5.46 -24.62 -19.65
CA LYS A 28 -5.35 -23.77 -20.85
C LYS A 28 -4.20 -22.77 -20.72
N VAL A 29 -4.08 -22.13 -19.56
CA VAL A 29 -3.07 -21.10 -19.30
C VAL A 29 -1.66 -21.70 -19.31
N GLN A 30 -1.43 -22.84 -18.66
CA GLN A 30 -0.10 -23.49 -18.65
C GLN A 30 0.29 -24.06 -20.01
N ALA A 31 -0.66 -24.43 -20.86
CA ALA A 31 -0.39 -24.85 -22.24
C ALA A 31 0.10 -23.67 -23.10
N ALA A 32 -0.42 -22.46 -22.88
CA ALA A 32 -0.02 -21.25 -23.59
C ALA A 32 1.22 -20.56 -22.98
N HIS A 33 1.37 -20.65 -21.65
CA HIS A 33 2.42 -19.99 -20.87
C HIS A 33 3.21 -21.01 -20.03
N PRO A 34 4.26 -21.62 -20.58
CA PRO A 34 5.06 -22.60 -19.86
C PRO A 34 5.71 -22.00 -18.61
N GLY A 35 5.48 -22.62 -17.46
CA GLY A 35 6.04 -22.21 -16.17
C GLY A 35 5.33 -22.81 -14.97
N LYS A 36 5.80 -22.48 -13.77
CA LYS A 36 5.18 -22.90 -12.50
C LYS A 36 4.16 -21.85 -12.07
N VAL A 37 2.91 -22.25 -11.84
CA VAL A 37 1.92 -21.38 -11.20
C VAL A 37 2.36 -21.13 -9.75
N LEU A 38 2.50 -19.86 -9.39
CA LEU A 38 2.86 -19.42 -8.05
C LEU A 38 1.64 -19.02 -7.24
N ASP A 39 0.70 -18.32 -7.88
CA ASP A 39 -0.46 -17.75 -7.20
C ASP A 39 -1.66 -17.63 -8.13
N VAL A 40 -2.86 -17.64 -7.54
CA VAL A 40 -4.14 -17.48 -8.23
C VAL A 40 -5.11 -16.70 -7.36
N ASP A 41 -5.45 -15.50 -7.81
CA ASP A 41 -6.46 -14.65 -7.19
C ASP A 41 -7.71 -14.56 -8.06
N LEU A 42 -8.88 -14.44 -7.45
CA LEU A 42 -10.15 -14.18 -8.15
C LEU A 42 -10.65 -12.79 -7.75
N GLU A 43 -10.59 -11.86 -8.71
CA GLU A 43 -11.00 -10.48 -8.49
C GLU A 43 -12.20 -10.10 -9.36
N ARG A 44 -12.71 -8.89 -9.14
CA ARG A 44 -13.70 -8.25 -10.01
C ARG A 44 -13.06 -7.06 -10.70
N ASP A 45 -13.15 -7.00 -12.03
CA ASP A 45 -12.72 -5.81 -12.77
C ASP A 45 -13.69 -4.63 -12.55
N ALA A 46 -13.35 -3.45 -13.08
CA ALA A 46 -14.19 -2.25 -12.97
C ALA A 46 -15.59 -2.39 -13.59
N SER A 47 -15.80 -3.37 -14.47
CA SER A 47 -17.10 -3.72 -15.05
C SER A 47 -17.87 -4.77 -14.22
N GLY A 48 -17.32 -5.21 -13.10
CA GLY A 48 -17.88 -6.23 -12.21
C GLY A 48 -17.66 -7.67 -12.69
N ARG A 49 -16.89 -7.87 -13.76
CA ARG A 49 -16.56 -9.19 -14.33
C ARG A 49 -15.60 -9.92 -13.41
N ARG A 50 -15.85 -11.20 -13.16
CA ARG A 50 -14.97 -12.04 -12.34
C ARG A 50 -13.79 -12.52 -13.18
N VAL A 51 -12.58 -12.23 -12.72
CA VAL A 51 -11.34 -12.48 -13.46
C VAL A 51 -10.36 -13.21 -12.55
N TYR A 52 -9.80 -14.31 -13.04
CA TYR A 52 -8.67 -14.95 -12.38
C TYR A 52 -7.38 -14.25 -12.78
N GLU A 53 -6.61 -13.79 -11.80
CA GLU A 53 -5.22 -13.38 -11.97
C GLU A 53 -4.29 -14.54 -11.60
N ILE A 54 -3.56 -15.06 -12.58
CA ILE A 54 -2.68 -16.23 -12.42
C ILE A 54 -1.23 -15.77 -12.55
N THR A 55 -0.44 -15.91 -11.49
CA THR A 55 0.99 -15.59 -11.51
C THR A 55 1.82 -16.84 -11.87
N ILE A 56 2.63 -16.75 -12.92
CA ILE A 56 3.46 -17.83 -13.45
C ILE A 56 4.93 -17.46 -13.31
N LEU A 57 5.73 -18.33 -12.68
CA LEU A 57 7.18 -18.29 -12.69
C LEU A 57 7.71 -18.99 -13.95
N LYS A 58 8.31 -18.21 -14.84
CA LYS A 58 8.97 -18.70 -16.05
C LYS A 58 10.33 -19.33 -15.71
N GLY A 59 10.83 -20.18 -16.60
CA GLY A 59 12.12 -20.87 -16.43
C GLY A 59 13.34 -19.95 -16.31
N ASN A 60 13.23 -18.69 -16.75
CA ASN A 60 14.25 -17.65 -16.60
C ASN A 60 14.16 -16.87 -15.26
N GLY A 61 13.28 -17.30 -14.34
CA GLY A 61 13.03 -16.63 -13.05
C GLY A 61 12.09 -15.42 -13.13
N GLN A 62 11.63 -15.02 -14.30
CA GLN A 62 10.66 -13.93 -14.43
C GLN A 62 9.26 -14.38 -14.02
N ARG A 63 8.51 -13.48 -13.38
CA ARG A 63 7.08 -13.66 -13.12
C ARG A 63 6.28 -13.07 -14.29
N ALA A 64 5.24 -13.77 -14.72
CA ALA A 64 4.26 -13.28 -15.67
C ALA A 64 2.86 -13.43 -15.09
N LYS A 65 2.03 -12.40 -15.20
CA LYS A 65 0.62 -12.45 -14.83
C LYS A 65 -0.21 -12.77 -16.06
N VAL A 66 -1.14 -13.71 -15.93
CA VAL A 66 -2.11 -14.08 -16.97
C VAL A 66 -3.50 -13.85 -16.40
N LEU A 67 -4.33 -13.09 -17.12
CA LEU A 67 -5.72 -12.86 -16.74
C LEU A 67 -6.63 -13.81 -17.52
N ALA A 68 -7.55 -14.47 -16.83
CA ALA A 68 -8.54 -15.33 -17.45
C ALA A 68 -9.95 -14.97 -16.97
N ASP A 69 -10.89 -14.87 -17.91
CA ASP A 69 -12.29 -14.65 -17.59
C ASP A 69 -12.84 -15.87 -16.85
N ALA A 70 -13.41 -15.66 -15.66
CA ALA A 70 -13.80 -16.76 -14.79
C ALA A 70 -15.04 -17.52 -15.29
N VAL A 71 -15.80 -16.98 -16.24
CA VAL A 71 -17.04 -17.58 -16.77
C VAL A 71 -16.78 -18.36 -18.05
N SER A 72 -16.01 -17.80 -18.97
CA SER A 72 -15.68 -18.38 -20.27
C SER A 72 -14.39 -19.19 -20.25
N GLY A 73 -13.48 -18.89 -19.31
CA GLY A 73 -12.13 -19.43 -19.27
C GLY A 73 -11.26 -18.93 -20.43
N ALA A 74 -11.69 -17.88 -21.14
CA ALA A 74 -10.90 -17.23 -22.16
C ALA A 74 -9.75 -16.48 -21.48
N GLU A 75 -8.54 -16.66 -22.00
CA GLU A 75 -7.46 -15.74 -21.67
C GLU A 75 -7.88 -14.36 -22.12
N LEU A 76 -8.04 -13.48 -21.16
CA LEU A 76 -8.25 -12.09 -21.46
C LEU A 76 -6.91 -11.60 -21.94
N GLN A 77 -6.88 -11.03 -23.14
CA GLN A 77 -5.75 -10.18 -23.48
C GLN A 77 -5.66 -9.17 -22.35
N HIS A 78 -4.61 -9.33 -21.56
CA HIS A 78 -3.94 -8.17 -21.08
C HIS A 78 -3.70 -7.37 -22.38
N ALA A 79 -4.50 -6.31 -22.63
CA ALA A 79 -3.81 -5.04 -22.67
C ALA A 79 -2.95 -5.17 -21.44
N ALA A 80 -1.64 -5.38 -21.59
CA ALA A 80 -0.71 -5.02 -20.54
C ALA A 80 -1.37 -3.79 -19.93
N GLY A 81 -2.01 -3.90 -18.76
CA GLY A 81 -2.51 -2.70 -18.11
C GLY A 81 -1.18 -2.01 -17.91
N PRO A 82 -0.83 -1.02 -18.76
CA PRO A 82 0.48 -1.10 -19.39
C PRO A 82 1.49 -1.21 -18.28
N GLU A 83 2.54 -2.02 -18.43
CA GLU A 83 3.82 -1.56 -17.91
C GLU A 83 4.01 -0.23 -18.65
N THR A 84 3.37 0.78 -18.09
CA THR A 84 3.06 2.07 -18.66
C THR A 84 4.44 2.62 -18.75
N PRO A 85 4.98 2.76 -19.99
CA PRO A 85 6.42 2.82 -20.21
C PRO A 85 7.01 3.75 -19.18
N ARG A 86 7.72 3.15 -18.22
CA ARG A 86 8.13 3.86 -17.02
C ARG A 86 9.59 4.18 -17.16
N VAL A 87 9.95 5.39 -16.78
CA VAL A 87 11.35 5.76 -16.66
C VAL A 87 11.97 4.83 -15.62
N PRO A 88 13.04 4.08 -15.94
CA PRO A 88 13.66 3.19 -14.98
C PRO A 88 14.01 3.94 -13.69
N MET A 89 13.68 3.37 -12.53
CA MET A 89 13.92 4.00 -11.22
C MET A 89 15.36 4.51 -11.08
N ALA A 90 16.35 3.74 -11.57
CA ALA A 90 17.74 4.15 -11.55
C ALA A 90 18.02 5.45 -12.36
N ARG A 91 17.32 5.67 -13.47
CA ARG A 91 17.42 6.91 -14.26
C ARG A 91 16.73 8.06 -13.53
N VAL A 92 15.58 7.81 -12.90
CA VAL A 92 14.87 8.78 -12.07
C VAL A 92 15.75 9.24 -10.90
N LEU A 93 16.29 8.29 -10.12
CA LEU A 93 17.16 8.55 -8.98
C LEU A 93 18.42 9.34 -9.39
N ARG A 94 19.09 8.96 -10.48
CA ARG A 94 20.25 9.72 -10.98
C ARG A 94 19.90 11.17 -11.30
N SER A 95 18.75 11.38 -11.94
CA SER A 95 18.29 12.72 -12.33
C SER A 95 17.89 13.55 -11.11
N LEU A 96 17.22 12.92 -10.13
CA LEU A 96 16.80 13.54 -8.89
C LEU A 96 18.01 13.94 -8.03
N LEU A 97 18.90 12.99 -7.73
CA LEU A 97 20.05 13.20 -6.84
C LEU A 97 21.10 14.15 -7.43
N ALA A 98 21.16 14.30 -8.76
CA ALA A 98 21.99 15.33 -9.39
C ALA A 98 21.51 16.76 -9.06
N ARG A 99 20.23 16.95 -8.77
CA ARG A 99 19.63 18.24 -8.40
C ARG A 99 19.44 18.41 -6.89
N TYR A 100 19.18 17.30 -6.20
CA TYR A 100 18.95 17.24 -4.76
C TYR A 100 19.88 16.20 -4.13
N PRO A 101 21.15 16.56 -3.88
CA PRO A 101 22.12 15.63 -3.31
C PRO A 101 21.67 15.16 -1.92
N GLY A 102 21.70 13.85 -1.71
CA GLY A 102 21.25 13.22 -0.47
C GLY A 102 21.26 11.70 -0.54
N ASN A 103 20.78 11.06 0.53
CA ASN A 103 20.61 9.61 0.64
C ASN A 103 19.12 9.26 0.51
N VAL A 104 18.80 8.32 -0.37
CA VAL A 104 17.43 7.81 -0.52
C VAL A 104 17.12 6.88 0.65
N LEU A 105 16.06 7.16 1.40
CA LEU A 105 15.55 6.29 2.45
C LEU A 105 14.53 5.31 1.90
N GLU A 106 13.61 5.81 1.08
CA GLU A 106 12.45 5.06 0.61
C GLU A 106 12.13 5.43 -0.83
N LEU A 107 11.70 4.43 -1.61
CA LEU A 107 11.18 4.60 -2.95
C LEU A 107 10.01 3.64 -3.15
N GLU A 108 8.84 4.20 -3.44
CA GLU A 108 7.63 3.43 -3.73
C GLU A 108 7.05 3.81 -5.09
N LEU A 109 6.46 2.83 -5.77
CA LEU A 109 5.63 3.06 -6.95
C LEU A 109 4.17 3.02 -6.52
N LYS A 110 3.48 4.16 -6.61
CA LYS A 110 2.06 4.26 -6.29
C LYS A 110 1.23 4.51 -7.54
N GLN A 111 0.00 4.02 -7.51
CA GLN A 111 -1.02 4.35 -8.50
C GLN A 111 -2.02 5.31 -7.85
N THR A 112 -2.20 6.50 -8.43
CA THR A 112 -3.17 7.47 -7.92
C THR A 112 -4.59 7.05 -8.27
N VAL A 113 -5.58 7.67 -7.63
CA VAL A 113 -7.02 7.51 -7.91
C VAL A 113 -7.40 7.76 -9.38
N ASN A 114 -6.60 8.55 -10.11
CA ASN A 114 -6.78 8.83 -11.53
C ASN A 114 -6.00 7.85 -12.43
N ASN A 115 -5.58 6.71 -11.90
CA ASN A 115 -4.81 5.68 -12.59
C ASN A 115 -3.42 6.15 -13.09
N ARG A 116 -2.88 7.24 -12.51
CA ARG A 116 -1.54 7.76 -12.83
C ARG A 116 -0.50 7.04 -11.97
N LEU A 117 0.55 6.51 -12.59
CA LEU A 117 1.69 5.95 -11.86
C LEU A 117 2.67 7.04 -11.45
N ILE A 118 3.07 7.03 -10.19
CA ILE A 118 4.02 7.96 -9.59
C ILE A 118 5.08 7.22 -8.78
N TYR A 119 6.32 7.73 -8.81
CA TYR A 119 7.35 7.39 -7.84
C TYR A 119 7.27 8.37 -6.67
N GLU A 120 7.14 7.85 -5.46
CA GLU A 120 7.30 8.61 -4.23
C GLU A 120 8.67 8.26 -3.63
N ILE A 121 9.53 9.27 -3.45
CA ILE A 121 10.92 9.07 -3.06
C ILE A 121 11.24 9.95 -1.87
N GLN A 122 11.66 9.35 -0.76
CA GLN A 122 12.13 10.07 0.42
C GLN A 122 13.65 10.13 0.42
N VAL A 123 14.19 11.35 0.60
CA VAL A 123 15.62 11.63 0.57
C VAL A 123 16.00 12.43 1.82
N ILE A 124 17.00 11.97 2.57
CA ILE A 124 17.72 12.83 3.51
C ILE A 124 18.71 13.64 2.69
N LEU A 125 18.46 14.95 2.57
CA LEU A 125 19.33 15.89 1.89
C LEU A 125 20.64 16.06 2.66
N GLN A 126 21.69 16.58 1.99
CA GLN A 126 22.99 16.82 2.63
C GLN A 126 22.96 17.76 3.85
N ASP A 127 21.94 18.62 3.94
CA ASP A 127 21.72 19.50 5.10
C ASP A 127 20.99 18.81 6.26
N GLY A 128 20.73 17.50 6.14
CA GLY A 128 20.04 16.68 7.14
C GLY A 128 18.52 16.75 7.06
N ARG A 129 17.94 17.53 6.15
CA ARG A 129 16.48 17.62 6.01
C ARG A 129 15.93 16.42 5.26
N LEU A 130 14.85 15.83 5.78
CA LEU A 130 14.06 14.87 5.04
C LEU A 130 13.18 15.58 4.01
N ARG A 131 13.21 15.10 2.76
CA ARG A 131 12.36 15.60 1.69
C ARG A 131 11.78 14.46 0.87
N GLU A 132 10.47 14.54 0.64
CA GLU A 132 9.74 13.66 -0.27
C GLU A 132 9.63 14.31 -1.66
N PHE A 133 9.81 13.51 -2.69
CA PHE A 133 9.67 13.87 -4.10
C PHE A 133 8.65 12.96 -4.77
N VAL A 134 7.71 13.56 -5.50
CA VAL A 134 6.73 12.84 -6.30
C VAL A 134 7.07 13.04 -7.76
N ILE A 135 7.40 11.95 -8.45
CA ILE A 135 7.86 11.95 -9.84
C ILE A 135 6.88 11.14 -10.69
N ASP A 136 6.54 11.65 -11.86
CA ASP A 136 5.73 10.92 -12.82
C ASP A 136 6.50 9.69 -13.31
N ALA A 137 5.92 8.50 -13.14
CA ALA A 137 6.62 7.28 -13.49
C ALA A 137 6.84 7.14 -15.01
N HIS A 138 6.04 7.80 -15.85
CA HIS A 138 6.12 7.72 -17.32
C HIS A 138 7.08 8.74 -17.92
N SER A 139 6.98 10.01 -17.50
CA SER A 139 7.81 11.08 -18.03
C SER A 139 9.11 11.27 -17.26
N GLY A 140 9.16 10.84 -15.99
CA GLY A 140 10.27 11.12 -15.07
C GLY A 140 10.29 12.57 -14.61
N GLU A 141 9.23 13.34 -14.88
CA GLU A 141 9.12 14.73 -14.45
C GLU A 141 8.75 14.80 -12.97
N LEU A 142 9.38 15.73 -12.26
CA LEU A 142 9.02 16.05 -10.89
C LEU A 142 7.63 16.70 -10.88
N ILE A 143 6.62 16.00 -10.38
CA ILE A 143 5.25 16.49 -10.25
C ILE A 143 5.12 17.41 -9.03
N GLY A 144 5.80 17.04 -7.94
CA GLY A 144 5.75 17.76 -6.68
C GLY A 144 6.91 17.40 -5.76
N GLY A 145 7.17 18.27 -4.78
CA GLY A 145 8.29 18.11 -3.84
C GLY A 145 8.22 19.00 -2.61
N GLU A 146 7.06 19.61 -2.35
CA GLU A 146 6.62 19.83 -0.96
C GLU A 146 5.77 18.61 -0.67
N GLY A 147 6.37 17.59 -0.06
CA GLY A 147 5.71 16.30 0.17
C GLY A 147 4.32 16.49 0.75
N HIS A 148 3.40 15.59 0.43
CA HIS A 148 2.14 15.50 1.17
C HIS A 148 2.46 15.51 2.68
N ARG A 149 3.52 14.81 3.06
CA ARG A 149 4.15 14.90 4.38
C ARG A 149 4.49 16.33 4.81
N GLN A 150 5.25 17.14 4.07
CA GLN A 150 5.63 18.49 4.53
C GLN A 150 4.43 19.41 4.75
N GLU A 151 3.42 19.38 3.87
CA GLU A 151 2.23 20.21 4.04
C GLU A 151 1.36 19.71 5.19
N VAL A 152 1.30 18.40 5.41
CA VAL A 152 0.61 17.80 6.57
C VAL A 152 1.39 18.07 7.87
N LEU A 153 2.72 17.99 7.86
CA LEU A 153 3.59 18.32 8.99
C LEU A 153 3.39 19.77 9.46
N LYS A 154 3.17 20.72 8.53
CA LYS A 154 2.81 22.11 8.87
C LYS A 154 1.45 22.23 9.58
N ARG A 155 0.56 21.26 9.42
CA ARG A 155 -0.80 21.23 9.99
C ARG A 155 -0.90 20.43 11.27
N LEU A 156 0.14 19.70 11.64
CA LEU A 156 0.13 18.95 12.89
C LEU A 156 0.02 19.93 14.06
N LYS A 157 -0.79 19.54 15.04
CA LYS A 157 -0.78 20.25 16.32
C LYS A 157 0.57 20.01 17.00
N PRO A 158 1.12 21.02 17.71
CA PRO A 158 2.24 20.81 18.60
C PRO A 158 1.94 19.65 19.56
N LEU A 159 2.89 18.73 19.73
CA LEU A 159 2.72 17.59 20.63
C LEU A 159 2.25 18.01 22.05
N PRO A 160 2.75 19.10 22.67
CA PRO A 160 2.22 19.56 23.96
C PRO A 160 0.71 19.81 23.94
N GLU A 161 0.17 20.39 22.86
CA GLU A 161 -1.28 20.61 22.72
C GLU A 161 -2.05 19.29 22.57
N ILE A 162 -1.46 18.28 21.90
CA ILE A 162 -2.05 16.94 21.81
C ILE A 162 -2.11 16.29 23.19
N LEU A 163 -1.03 16.36 23.96
CA LEU A 163 -0.97 15.80 25.32
C LEU A 163 -1.96 16.48 26.27
N ASP A 164 -2.15 17.80 26.13
CA ASP A 164 -3.13 18.55 26.92
C ASP A 164 -4.60 18.16 26.61
N LEU A 165 -4.87 17.61 25.42
CA LEU A 165 -6.20 17.14 25.02
C LEU A 165 -6.53 15.73 25.54
N LEU A 166 -5.55 15.01 26.10
CA LEU A 166 -5.77 13.65 26.57
C LEU A 166 -6.72 13.62 27.79
N PRO A 167 -7.75 12.74 27.79
CA PRO A 167 -8.65 12.56 28.91
C PRO A 167 -7.92 12.27 30.23
N ALA A 168 -8.47 12.75 31.35
CA ALA A 168 -7.87 12.60 32.67
C ALA A 168 -7.58 11.14 33.09
N ARG A 169 -8.29 10.16 32.50
CA ARG A 169 -8.06 8.71 32.73
C ARG A 169 -6.73 8.19 32.17
N TYR A 170 -6.13 8.90 31.21
CA TYR A 170 -4.83 8.57 30.64
C TYR A 170 -3.70 9.39 31.26
N ARG A 171 -3.93 10.00 32.41
CA ARG A 171 -2.86 10.69 33.13
C ARG A 171 -1.93 9.66 33.74
N GLY A 172 -0.69 9.69 33.29
CA GLY A 172 0.36 8.77 33.70
C GLY A 172 1.73 9.28 33.25
N VAL A 173 2.70 8.39 33.22
CA VAL A 173 4.02 8.63 32.64
C VAL A 173 3.99 8.21 31.18
N PHE A 174 4.22 9.14 30.26
CA PHE A 174 4.42 8.84 28.84
C PHE A 174 5.79 8.18 28.67
N GLN A 175 5.81 6.94 28.20
CA GLN A 175 7.03 6.14 28.02
C GLN A 175 7.60 6.33 26.60
N GLU A 176 6.72 6.28 25.61
CA GLU A 176 7.05 6.39 24.19
C GLU A 176 5.99 7.22 23.47
N ILE A 177 6.44 8.02 22.51
CA ILE A 177 5.59 8.82 21.63
C ILE A 177 6.22 8.81 20.24
N GLU A 178 5.56 8.18 19.29
CA GLU A 178 6.00 8.10 17.90
C GLU A 178 4.99 8.77 16.97
N LEU A 179 5.47 9.39 15.89
CA LEU A 179 4.60 9.96 14.86
C LEU A 179 4.53 8.98 13.70
N GLU A 180 3.37 8.36 13.54
CA GLU A 180 3.08 7.35 12.53
C GLU A 180 2.11 7.89 11.47
N TYR A 181 1.93 7.13 10.39
CA TYR A 181 0.90 7.39 9.39
C TYR A 181 0.29 6.10 8.82
N ASP A 182 -1.02 6.13 8.55
CA ASP A 182 -1.72 4.98 7.98
C ASP A 182 -1.61 4.90 6.44
N GLN A 183 -2.18 3.85 5.86
CA GLN A 183 -2.22 3.63 4.41
C GLN A 183 -3.00 4.73 3.65
N ASP A 184 -3.88 5.44 4.33
CA ASP A 184 -4.64 6.57 3.79
C ASP A 184 -3.88 7.91 3.94
N GLY A 185 -2.68 7.88 4.52
CA GLY A 185 -1.82 9.05 4.73
C GLY A 185 -2.21 9.93 5.93
N ARG A 186 -3.06 9.42 6.84
CA ARG A 186 -3.40 10.13 8.07
C ARG A 186 -2.27 9.98 9.08
N TYR A 187 -1.78 11.10 9.58
CA TYR A 187 -0.79 11.13 10.65
C TYR A 187 -1.45 11.00 12.01
N PHE A 188 -0.90 10.15 12.87
CA PHE A 188 -1.30 9.99 14.25
C PHE A 188 -0.08 9.81 15.15
N TYR A 189 -0.20 10.23 16.41
CA TYR A 189 0.77 9.88 17.42
C TYR A 189 0.38 8.56 18.07
N GLU A 190 1.28 7.60 18.07
CA GLU A 190 1.19 6.41 18.91
C GLU A 190 1.84 6.75 20.27
N ILE A 191 1.05 6.72 21.34
CA ILE A 191 1.48 7.17 22.66
C ILE A 191 1.35 6.00 23.65
N GLU A 192 2.48 5.54 24.18
CA GLU A 192 2.50 4.60 25.28
C GLU A 192 2.48 5.34 26.62
N VAL A 193 1.44 5.12 27.43
CA VAL A 193 1.28 5.74 28.74
C VAL A 193 1.11 4.72 29.85
N ARG A 194 1.98 4.81 30.88
CA ARG A 194 1.88 4.04 32.11
C ARG A 194 1.10 4.80 33.16
N LEU A 195 -0.05 4.27 33.55
CA LEU A 195 -0.89 4.84 34.60
C LEU A 195 -0.31 4.60 36.00
N THR A 196 -0.80 5.34 36.98
CA THR A 196 -0.35 5.22 38.39
C THR A 196 -0.70 3.88 39.03
N ASP A 197 -1.67 3.16 38.48
CA ASP A 197 -2.06 1.82 38.92
C ASP A 197 -1.27 0.68 38.25
N GLY A 198 -0.27 1.02 37.43
CA GLY A 198 0.65 0.09 36.78
C GLY A 198 0.28 -0.25 35.33
N ARG A 199 -1.00 -0.07 34.94
CA ARG A 199 -1.49 -0.39 33.60
C ARG A 199 -0.82 0.46 32.52
N VAL A 200 -0.59 -0.14 31.36
CA VAL A 200 -0.02 0.53 30.19
C VAL A 200 -1.05 0.57 29.08
N PHE A 201 -1.26 1.77 28.53
CA PHE A 201 -2.10 1.98 27.37
C PHE A 201 -1.28 2.46 26.20
N GLU A 202 -1.56 1.91 25.03
CA GLU A 202 -1.16 2.45 23.73
C GLU A 202 -2.35 3.26 23.18
N LEU A 203 -2.09 4.50 22.76
CA LEU A 203 -3.11 5.42 22.25
C LEU A 203 -2.72 5.91 20.87
N ASP A 204 -3.59 5.69 19.89
CA ASP A 204 -3.47 6.33 18.58
C ASP A 204 -4.24 7.65 18.62
N VAL A 205 -3.55 8.77 18.43
CA VAL A 205 -4.14 10.10 18.50
C VAL A 205 -3.90 10.86 17.22
N ASP A 206 -4.98 11.23 16.51
CA ASP A 206 -4.91 11.97 15.27
C ASP A 206 -4.08 13.25 15.42
N ALA A 207 -3.00 13.37 14.65
CA ALA A 207 -1.96 14.38 14.89
C ALA A 207 -2.39 15.80 14.46
N ILE A 208 -3.53 15.95 13.77
CA ILE A 208 -4.08 17.24 13.34
C ILE A 208 -5.21 17.68 14.28
N SER A 209 -6.12 16.79 14.61
CA SER A 209 -7.32 17.10 15.39
C SER A 209 -7.13 16.89 16.89
N GLY A 210 -6.24 15.98 17.29
CA GLY A 210 -6.05 15.53 18.68
C GLY A 210 -7.13 14.55 19.15
N LYS A 211 -7.91 13.97 18.24
CA LYS A 211 -8.90 12.95 18.58
C LYS A 211 -8.21 11.61 18.79
N ILE A 212 -8.57 10.92 19.86
CA ILE A 212 -8.19 9.52 20.06
C ILE A 212 -8.90 8.67 19.01
N LEU A 213 -8.12 7.96 18.19
CA LEU A 213 -8.54 7.04 17.15
C LEU A 213 -8.69 5.63 17.73
N ASN A 214 -7.72 5.20 18.53
CA ASN A 214 -7.69 3.91 19.22
C ASN A 214 -7.09 4.05 20.63
N GLY A 215 -7.39 3.10 21.52
CA GLY A 215 -6.79 3.06 22.84
C GLY A 215 -6.90 1.69 23.48
N GLU A 216 -5.77 0.99 23.56
CA GLU A 216 -5.69 -0.42 23.98
C GLU A 216 -4.82 -0.56 25.23
N GLU A 217 -5.24 -1.41 26.18
CA GLU A 217 -4.41 -1.78 27.33
C GLU A 217 -3.47 -2.90 26.90
N ILE A 218 -2.16 -2.63 26.87
CA ILE A 218 -1.15 -3.57 26.36
C ILE A 218 -0.40 -4.32 27.47
N GLU A 219 -0.41 -3.79 28.71
CA GLU A 219 0.25 -4.41 29.87
C GLU A 219 -0.47 -4.05 31.19
N ARG A 220 -0.36 -4.95 32.19
CA ARG A 220 -0.90 -4.76 33.55
C ARG A 220 0.14 -5.00 34.63
#